data_AF-A0A7C6ZA22-F1
#
_entry.id   AF-A0A7C6ZA22-F1
#
_cell.length_a   1.000
_cell.length_b   1.000
_cell.length_c   1.000
_cell.angle_alpha   90.00
_cell.angle_beta   90.00
_cell.angle_gamma   90.00
#
_symmetry.space_group_name_H-M   'P 1'
#
loop_
_entity.id
_entity.type
_entity.pdbx_description
1 polymer ?
#
loop_
_entity_poly.entity_id
_entity_poly.type
_entity_poly.pdbx_seq_one_letter_code
_entity_poly.pdbx_strand_id
1 'polypeptide(L)'
;MYDLKIVVDEIKGFCDLPMKVGDYFEVSGGRITIPDGKFMCLWALQSLLPMLPAKQRNIVEDNDWLADTVRVMCPDPNGMVVFRIERVGEPAPSGKGKPCCWPERGGGTRGAPGPRPRMLVNEKVCAGCRACELICSFVHERRFSDLLSRIHVYKVDEDGIDRPIVCRQCGNARCVDACPNAALSRDPNTRHIIVDEARCTKCGSCAQACPFDAIAFHPESGTPLICDLCGGDPECVKRCPTGAISYGLAGAAARAAAAPPHAGSGHSTRPAGPAGGVGDQGGSGRAAR
;
A
#
# COMPACT_ATOMS: atom_id res chain seq x y z
N MET A 1 5.15 -14.43 -8.24
CA MET A 1 5.02 -15.03 -6.89
C MET A 1 4.45 -16.42 -7.09
N TYR A 2 5.03 -17.44 -6.46
CA TYR A 2 4.53 -18.81 -6.57
C TYR A 2 3.30 -19.00 -5.69
N ASP A 3 2.34 -19.80 -6.17
CA ASP A 3 1.32 -20.37 -5.31
C ASP A 3 1.94 -21.56 -4.55
N LEU A 4 1.52 -21.78 -3.32
CA LEU A 4 2.05 -22.87 -2.49
C LEU A 4 0.94 -23.83 -2.11
N LYS A 5 1.29 -25.11 -2.04
CA LYS A 5 0.50 -26.15 -1.39
C LYS A 5 1.29 -26.72 -0.23
N ILE A 6 0.71 -26.68 0.96
CA ILE A 6 1.34 -27.16 2.19
C ILE A 6 0.58 -28.40 2.60
N VAL A 7 1.25 -29.54 2.62
CA VAL A 7 0.66 -30.86 2.89
C VAL A 7 1.24 -31.42 4.18
N VAL A 8 0.42 -32.05 5.01
CA VAL A 8 0.88 -32.88 6.13
C VAL A 8 1.55 -34.13 5.55
N ASP A 9 2.88 -34.18 5.61
CA ASP A 9 3.71 -35.24 5.03
C ASP A 9 3.82 -36.42 6.00
N GLU A 10 3.99 -36.13 7.30
CA GLU A 10 4.19 -37.14 8.34
C GLU A 10 3.72 -36.60 9.70
N ILE A 11 3.27 -37.46 10.60
CA ILE A 11 2.97 -37.12 12.01
C ILE A 11 3.81 -38.04 12.89
N LYS A 12 4.83 -37.48 13.54
CA LYS A 12 5.77 -38.26 14.37
C LYS A 12 5.30 -38.45 15.80
N GLY A 13 4.43 -37.56 16.27
CA GLY A 13 3.92 -37.56 17.64
C GLY A 13 2.40 -37.70 17.70
N PHE A 14 1.81 -37.17 18.77
CA PHE A 14 0.37 -37.12 18.99
C PHE A 14 -0.15 -35.71 18.76
N CYS A 15 -1.01 -35.54 17.76
CA CYS A 15 -1.60 -34.24 17.44
C CYS A 15 -2.97 -34.07 18.12
N ASP A 16 -3.06 -33.16 19.09
CA ASP A 16 -4.29 -32.85 19.85
C ASP A 16 -5.44 -32.34 18.97
N LEU A 17 -5.11 -31.65 17.88
CA LEU A 17 -6.05 -31.22 16.86
C LEU A 17 -5.84 -32.14 15.64
N PRO A 18 -6.58 -33.27 15.53
CA PRO A 18 -6.13 -34.46 14.81
C PRO A 18 -6.10 -34.26 13.28
N MET A 19 -5.07 -33.55 12.82
CA MET A 19 -4.69 -33.47 11.42
C MET A 19 -4.30 -34.88 10.95
N LYS A 20 -4.59 -35.18 9.68
CA LYS A 20 -4.26 -36.46 9.06
C LYS A 20 -3.17 -36.26 8.01
N VAL A 21 -2.34 -37.27 7.82
CA VAL A 21 -1.41 -37.32 6.69
C VAL A 21 -2.20 -37.12 5.39
N GLY A 22 -1.76 -36.19 4.56
CA GLY A 22 -2.45 -35.76 3.35
C GLY A 22 -3.41 -34.58 3.49
N ASP A 23 -3.73 -34.13 4.72
CA ASP A 23 -4.41 -32.84 4.90
C ASP A 23 -3.54 -31.72 4.35
N TYR A 24 -4.17 -30.71 3.75
CA TYR A 24 -3.43 -29.63 3.10
C TYR A 24 -4.17 -28.30 3.18
N PHE A 25 -3.41 -27.23 2.94
CA PHE A 25 -3.94 -25.90 2.65
C PHE A 25 -3.11 -25.24 1.56
N GLU A 26 -3.70 -24.25 0.91
CA GLU A 26 -3.10 -23.55 -0.22
C GLU A 26 -2.85 -22.10 0.12
N VAL A 27 -1.79 -21.53 -0.46
CA VAL A 27 -1.45 -20.11 -0.31
C VAL A 27 -1.33 -19.50 -1.69
N SER A 28 -2.22 -18.57 -2.02
CA SER A 28 -2.21 -17.84 -3.28
C SER A 28 -2.47 -16.36 -3.07
N GLY A 29 -1.58 -15.50 -3.58
CA GLY A 29 -1.73 -14.05 -3.50
C GLY A 29 -1.91 -13.51 -2.07
N GLY A 30 -1.27 -14.12 -1.07
CA GLY A 30 -1.40 -13.77 0.35
C GLY A 30 -2.65 -14.32 1.05
N ARG A 31 -3.48 -15.11 0.37
CA ARG A 31 -4.64 -15.80 0.95
C ARG A 31 -4.27 -17.23 1.32
N ILE A 32 -4.57 -17.62 2.56
CA ILE A 32 -4.56 -19.01 3.00
C ILE A 32 -5.95 -19.59 2.74
N THR A 33 -6.04 -20.70 2.01
CA THR A 33 -7.28 -21.41 1.70
C THR A 33 -7.20 -22.81 2.28
N ILE A 34 -8.14 -23.14 3.16
CA ILE A 34 -8.25 -24.47 3.79
C ILE A 34 -9.50 -25.14 3.19
N PRO A 35 -9.42 -26.40 2.72
CA PRO A 35 -10.59 -27.13 2.22
C PRO A 35 -11.73 -27.22 3.24
N ASP A 36 -12.98 -27.26 2.76
CA ASP A 36 -14.16 -27.30 3.63
C ASP A 36 -14.12 -28.47 4.62
N GLY A 37 -14.45 -28.19 5.88
CA GLY A 37 -14.42 -29.18 6.97
C GLY A 37 -13.03 -29.58 7.45
N LYS A 38 -11.96 -29.01 6.88
CA LYS A 38 -10.59 -29.14 7.40
C LYS A 38 -10.25 -27.94 8.27
N PHE A 39 -9.21 -28.11 9.09
CA PHE A 39 -8.68 -27.08 9.95
C PHE A 39 -7.17 -27.09 9.88
N MET A 40 -6.57 -25.98 10.30
CA MET A 40 -5.14 -25.88 10.48
C MET A 40 -4.85 -25.50 11.93
N CYS A 41 -3.95 -26.25 12.56
CA CYS A 41 -3.53 -25.95 13.93
C CYS A 41 -2.79 -24.62 13.98
N LEU A 42 -3.20 -23.73 14.89
CA LEU A 42 -2.57 -22.43 15.09
C LEU A 42 -1.09 -22.56 15.50
N TRP A 43 -0.76 -23.55 16.34
CA TRP A 43 0.62 -23.84 16.73
C TRP A 43 1.47 -24.30 15.55
N ALA A 44 0.93 -25.15 14.67
CA ALA A 44 1.62 -25.55 13.45
C ALA A 44 1.86 -24.35 12.50
N LEU A 45 0.89 -23.42 12.42
CA LEU A 45 1.05 -22.20 11.63
C LEU A 45 2.21 -21.31 12.10
N GLN A 46 2.54 -21.31 13.40
CA GLN A 46 3.65 -20.52 13.92
C GLN A 46 4.98 -20.84 13.22
N SER A 47 5.28 -22.12 12.98
CA SER A 47 6.48 -22.53 12.25
C SER A 47 6.35 -22.32 10.73
N LEU A 48 5.14 -22.43 10.19
CA LEU A 48 4.90 -22.30 8.75
C LEU A 48 4.94 -20.85 8.26
N LEU A 49 4.36 -19.91 9.03
CA LEU A 49 4.15 -18.52 8.63
C LEU A 49 5.43 -17.79 8.16
N PRO A 50 6.60 -17.94 8.81
CA PRO A 50 7.84 -17.34 8.31
C PRO A 50 8.26 -17.91 6.94
N MET A 51 7.92 -19.17 6.67
CA MET A 51 8.32 -19.87 5.45
C MET A 51 7.42 -19.56 4.25
N LEU A 52 6.13 -19.24 4.46
CA LEU A 52 5.19 -19.05 3.33
C LEU A 52 5.60 -17.87 2.44
N PRO A 53 5.76 -16.62 2.94
CA PRO A 53 6.14 -15.49 2.09
C PRO A 53 7.54 -15.68 1.49
N ALA A 54 8.44 -16.29 2.25
CA ALA A 54 9.79 -16.60 1.81
C ALA A 54 9.77 -17.57 0.61
N LYS A 55 8.97 -18.64 0.67
CA LYS A 55 8.86 -19.63 -0.41
C LYS A 55 8.08 -19.13 -1.62
N GLN A 56 7.25 -18.12 -1.46
CA GLN A 56 6.50 -17.46 -2.54
C GLN A 56 7.37 -16.57 -3.45
N ARG A 57 8.55 -16.14 -3.01
CA ARG A 57 9.47 -15.28 -3.78
C ARG A 57 10.19 -16.05 -4.89
N ASN A 58 10.62 -15.34 -5.93
CA ASN A 58 11.60 -15.88 -6.87
C ASN A 58 12.95 -15.97 -6.15
N ILE A 59 13.51 -17.17 -6.09
CA ILE A 59 14.87 -17.40 -5.60
C ILE A 59 15.79 -17.18 -6.79
N VAL A 60 16.67 -16.19 -6.67
CA VAL A 60 17.53 -15.71 -7.77
C VAL A 60 18.94 -16.29 -7.65
N GLU A 61 19.35 -16.66 -6.44
CA GLU A 61 20.68 -17.18 -6.16
C GLU A 61 20.65 -18.71 -6.08
N ASP A 62 21.59 -19.35 -6.77
CA ASP A 62 21.69 -20.81 -6.86
C ASP A 62 22.04 -21.48 -5.52
N ASN A 63 22.61 -20.73 -4.56
CA ASN A 63 23.03 -21.23 -3.24
C ASN A 63 22.08 -20.85 -2.09
N ASP A 64 20.84 -20.47 -2.41
CA ASP A 64 19.84 -20.10 -1.41
C ASP A 64 19.19 -21.36 -0.83
N TRP A 65 19.57 -21.72 0.41
CA TRP A 65 19.05 -22.87 1.18
C TRP A 65 17.51 -22.92 1.25
N LEU A 66 16.86 -21.79 1.03
CA LEU A 66 15.41 -21.71 1.01
C LEU A 66 14.82 -22.47 -0.17
N ALA A 67 15.53 -22.71 -1.26
CA ALA A 67 15.02 -23.54 -2.36
C ALA A 67 14.79 -24.99 -1.88
N ASP A 68 15.80 -25.54 -1.21
CA ASP A 68 15.85 -26.97 -0.84
C ASP A 68 15.08 -27.30 0.44
N THR A 69 14.80 -26.31 1.29
CA THR A 69 14.08 -26.53 2.56
C THR A 69 12.60 -26.78 2.31
N VAL A 70 12.23 -28.02 2.01
CA VAL A 70 10.84 -28.40 1.67
C VAL A 70 10.00 -28.80 2.88
N ARG A 71 10.63 -29.12 4.02
CA ARG A 71 9.94 -29.63 5.21
C ARG A 71 10.02 -28.68 6.38
N VAL A 72 8.90 -28.51 7.09
CA VAL A 72 8.77 -27.68 8.29
C VAL A 72 8.02 -28.49 9.35
N MET A 73 8.49 -28.46 10.58
CA MET A 73 7.86 -29.19 11.69
C MET A 73 7.06 -28.25 12.59
N CYS A 74 5.91 -28.72 13.07
CA CYS A 74 5.14 -28.12 14.15
C CYS A 74 6.05 -27.92 15.37
N PRO A 75 5.98 -26.77 16.08
CA PRO A 75 6.86 -26.50 17.21
C PRO A 75 6.45 -27.27 18.48
N ASP A 76 5.27 -27.92 18.47
CA ASP A 76 4.80 -28.74 19.59
C ASP A 76 5.64 -30.03 19.70
N PRO A 77 6.37 -30.22 20.83
CA PRO A 77 7.21 -31.40 21.04
C PRO A 77 6.41 -32.71 21.13
N ASN A 78 5.11 -32.64 21.48
CA ASN A 78 4.24 -33.81 21.51
C ASN A 78 3.64 -34.10 20.14
N GLY A 79 3.28 -33.07 19.37
CA GLY A 79 2.66 -33.20 18.05
C GLY A 79 3.62 -33.63 16.95
N MET A 80 4.76 -32.94 16.81
CA MET A 80 5.78 -33.18 15.78
C MET A 80 5.21 -33.47 14.37
N VAL A 81 4.19 -32.71 13.97
CA VAL A 81 3.61 -32.80 12.63
C VAL A 81 4.57 -32.19 11.62
N VAL A 82 4.93 -32.94 10.59
CA VAL A 82 5.84 -32.52 9.52
C VAL A 82 5.03 -32.14 8.30
N PHE A 83 5.23 -30.91 7.85
CA PHE A 83 4.61 -30.35 6.66
C PHE A 83 5.61 -30.31 5.51
N ARG A 84 5.15 -30.59 4.30
CA ARG A 84 5.89 -30.38 3.05
C ARG A 84 5.31 -29.19 2.31
N ILE A 85 6.17 -28.24 1.92
CA ILE A 85 5.81 -27.04 1.16
C ILE A 85 6.18 -27.25 -0.30
N GLU A 86 5.17 -27.25 -1.17
CA GLU A 86 5.31 -27.42 -2.61
C GLU A 86 4.97 -26.10 -3.33
N ARG A 87 5.78 -25.73 -4.32
CA ARG A 87 5.44 -24.64 -5.25
C ARG A 87 4.53 -25.19 -6.34
N VAL A 88 3.41 -24.53 -6.57
CA VAL A 88 2.41 -24.91 -7.56
C VAL A 88 2.48 -23.93 -8.73
N GLY A 89 2.71 -24.47 -9.93
CA GLY A 89 2.70 -23.72 -11.19
C GLY A 89 3.91 -22.80 -11.40
N GLU A 90 3.85 -22.05 -12.49
CA GLU A 90 4.80 -20.98 -12.80
C GLU A 90 4.54 -19.76 -11.91
N PRO A 91 5.58 -18.97 -11.56
CA PRO A 91 5.38 -17.79 -10.74
C PRO A 91 4.46 -16.82 -11.48
N ALA A 92 3.37 -16.40 -10.85
CA ALA A 92 2.49 -15.40 -11.43
C ALA A 92 3.31 -14.15 -11.83
N PRO A 93 3.13 -13.60 -13.05
CA PRO A 93 3.95 -12.53 -13.57
C PRO A 93 3.97 -11.35 -12.60
N SER A 94 5.18 -11.01 -12.14
CA SER A 94 5.43 -9.89 -11.24
C SER A 94 4.96 -8.60 -11.89
N GLY A 95 3.86 -8.03 -11.40
CA GLY A 95 3.26 -6.81 -11.95
C GLY A 95 1.75 -6.89 -12.18
N LYS A 96 1.17 -8.09 -12.21
CA LYS A 96 -0.29 -8.29 -12.15
C LYS A 96 -0.63 -9.10 -10.91
N GLY A 97 -0.39 -8.51 -9.73
CA GLY A 97 -0.85 -9.10 -8.48
C GLY A 97 -2.35 -9.34 -8.60
N LYS A 98 -2.77 -10.62 -8.60
CA LYS A 98 -4.16 -10.94 -8.28
C LYS A 98 -4.43 -10.20 -6.96
N PRO A 99 -5.36 -9.23 -6.92
CA PRO A 99 -5.58 -8.46 -5.70
C PRO A 99 -5.89 -9.44 -4.58
N CYS A 100 -5.47 -9.11 -3.37
CA CYS A 100 -5.76 -9.86 -2.16
C CYS A 100 -7.29 -9.86 -1.92
N CYS A 101 -8.04 -10.64 -2.70
CA CYS A 101 -9.13 -11.53 -2.33
C CYS A 101 -9.70 -11.35 -0.92
N TRP A 102 -10.42 -10.25 -0.77
CA TRP A 102 -11.56 -10.20 0.13
C TRP A 102 -12.68 -11.05 -0.46
N PRO A 103 -13.38 -11.87 0.35
CA PRO A 103 -14.42 -12.75 -0.16
C PRO A 103 -15.62 -11.94 -0.64
N GLU A 104 -16.09 -12.29 -1.84
CA GLU A 104 -17.36 -11.88 -2.40
C GLU A 104 -18.50 -12.47 -1.57
N ARG A 105 -18.99 -11.73 -0.57
CA ARG A 105 -20.35 -11.95 -0.08
C ARG A 105 -21.31 -11.16 -0.98
N GLY A 106 -21.91 -11.87 -1.94
CA GLY A 106 -23.15 -11.47 -2.60
C GLY A 106 -23.01 -10.63 -3.88
N GLY A 107 -23.32 -11.26 -5.01
CA GLY A 107 -23.90 -10.70 -6.25
C GLY A 107 -23.56 -9.25 -6.63
N GLY A 108 -22.62 -9.08 -7.55
CA GLY A 108 -22.47 -7.85 -8.33
C GLY A 108 -21.06 -7.70 -8.88
N THR A 109 -20.91 -7.82 -10.20
CA THR A 109 -19.66 -7.60 -10.94
C THR A 109 -19.14 -6.18 -10.74
N ARG A 110 -18.34 -5.96 -9.70
CA ARG A 110 -17.46 -4.80 -9.59
C ARG A 110 -16.13 -5.28 -9.04
N GLY A 111 -15.16 -5.43 -9.95
CA GLY A 111 -13.80 -5.87 -9.63
C GLY A 111 -13.22 -5.09 -8.45
N ALA A 112 -12.39 -5.79 -7.67
CA ALA A 112 -11.68 -5.19 -6.54
C ALA A 112 -10.98 -3.89 -7.00
N PRO A 113 -11.23 -2.73 -6.35
CA PRO A 113 -10.58 -1.50 -6.75
C PRO A 113 -9.08 -1.68 -6.50
N GLY A 114 -8.29 -1.47 -7.56
CA GLY A 114 -6.83 -1.47 -7.50
C GLY A 114 -6.29 -0.50 -6.44
N PRO A 115 -4.96 -0.41 -6.27
CA PRO A 115 -4.37 0.51 -5.31
C PRO A 115 -4.92 1.92 -5.58
N ARG A 116 -5.53 2.51 -4.55
CA ARG A 116 -6.26 3.77 -4.69
C ARG A 116 -5.30 4.93 -4.46
N PRO A 117 -5.26 5.92 -5.36
CA PRO A 117 -4.51 7.13 -5.12
C PRO A 117 -5.13 7.90 -3.94
N ARG A 118 -4.26 8.48 -3.11
CA ARG A 118 -4.65 9.27 -1.94
C ARG A 118 -3.69 10.45 -1.78
N MET A 119 -4.10 11.40 -0.95
CA MET A 119 -3.20 12.45 -0.49
C MET A 119 -2.10 11.85 0.40
N LEU A 120 -0.86 12.24 0.13
CA LEU A 120 0.32 11.93 0.92
C LEU A 120 0.86 13.24 1.49
N VAL A 121 1.19 13.24 2.77
CA VAL A 121 1.69 14.41 3.49
C VAL A 121 3.08 14.12 4.00
N ASN A 122 4.02 15.01 3.71
CA ASN A 122 5.37 15.05 4.28
C ASN A 122 5.49 16.32 5.13
N GLU A 123 5.31 16.13 6.43
CA GLU A 123 5.28 17.20 7.42
C GLU A 123 6.65 17.89 7.54
N LYS A 124 7.75 17.15 7.31
CA LYS A 124 9.13 17.65 7.48
C LYS A 124 9.51 18.77 6.52
N VAL A 125 8.81 18.89 5.38
CA VAL A 125 9.07 19.90 4.36
C VAL A 125 7.93 20.92 4.27
N CYS A 126 6.95 20.86 5.17
CA CYS A 126 5.91 21.87 5.19
C CYS A 126 6.44 23.16 5.81
N ALA A 127 6.30 24.28 5.10
CA ALA A 127 6.64 25.61 5.60
C ALA A 127 5.44 26.35 6.21
N GLY A 128 4.30 25.66 6.39
CA GLY A 128 3.09 26.25 6.96
C GLY A 128 2.49 27.43 6.21
N CYS A 129 2.80 27.61 4.92
CA CYS A 129 2.38 28.76 4.11
C CYS A 129 0.87 28.86 3.83
N ARG A 130 0.08 27.83 4.18
CA ARG A 130 -1.38 27.74 3.98
C ARG A 130 -1.88 27.94 2.54
N ALA A 131 -1.00 27.89 1.54
CA ALA A 131 -1.37 27.99 0.13
C ALA A 131 -2.36 26.89 -0.30
N CYS A 132 -2.25 25.70 0.30
CA CYS A 132 -3.18 24.60 0.08
C CYS A 132 -4.61 24.89 0.58
N GLU A 133 -4.76 25.66 1.67
CA GLU A 133 -6.08 26.04 2.22
C GLU A 133 -6.78 27.03 1.30
N LEU A 134 -6.03 28.05 0.85
CA LEU A 134 -6.52 29.12 0.01
C LEU A 134 -6.93 28.63 -1.38
N ILE A 135 -6.15 27.74 -2.00
CA ILE A 135 -6.52 27.19 -3.31
C ILE A 135 -7.70 26.24 -3.21
N CYS A 136 -7.81 25.45 -2.12
CA CYS A 136 -8.94 24.55 -1.93
C CYS A 136 -10.25 25.32 -1.81
N SER A 137 -10.31 26.32 -0.93
CA SER A 137 -11.51 27.17 -0.77
C SER A 137 -11.84 27.93 -2.05
N PHE A 138 -10.84 28.41 -2.80
CA PHE A 138 -11.09 29.09 -4.07
C PHE A 138 -11.70 28.16 -5.13
N VAL A 139 -11.20 26.93 -5.25
CA VAL A 139 -11.69 25.96 -6.25
C VAL A 139 -13.13 25.55 -5.98
N HIS A 140 -13.49 25.34 -4.72
CA HIS A 140 -14.82 24.84 -4.36
C HIS A 140 -15.83 25.97 -4.08
N GLU A 141 -15.42 27.04 -3.41
CA GLU A 141 -16.35 28.08 -2.92
C GLU A 141 -16.13 29.46 -3.59
N ARG A 142 -15.14 29.58 -4.48
CA ARG A 142 -14.75 30.86 -5.14
C ARG A 142 -14.38 31.97 -4.16
N ARG A 143 -13.99 31.61 -2.94
CA ARG A 143 -13.58 32.52 -1.87
C ARG A 143 -12.25 32.06 -1.29
N PHE A 144 -11.37 33.00 -0.96
CA PHE A 144 -10.13 32.71 -0.26
C PHE A 144 -10.39 32.73 1.25
N SER A 145 -10.61 31.55 1.83
CA SER A 145 -10.84 31.40 3.28
C SER A 145 -10.37 30.03 3.75
N ASP A 146 -9.64 30.01 4.86
CA ASP A 146 -9.20 28.78 5.53
C ASP A 146 -10.38 27.97 6.09
N LEU A 147 -11.42 28.64 6.61
CA LEU A 147 -12.64 28.02 7.15
C LEU A 147 -13.46 27.27 6.10
N LEU A 148 -13.30 27.62 4.82
CA LEU A 148 -13.98 27.01 3.67
C LEU A 148 -13.15 25.90 3.01
N SER A 149 -11.93 25.67 3.51
CA SER A 149 -11.03 24.67 2.97
C SER A 149 -11.42 23.25 3.43
N ARG A 150 -11.08 22.25 2.60
CA ARG A 150 -11.18 20.81 2.93
C ARG A 150 -9.83 20.22 3.37
N ILE A 151 -8.82 21.06 3.53
CA ILE A 151 -7.46 20.77 4.01
C ILE A 151 -7.04 21.90 4.96
N HIS A 152 -6.44 21.57 6.10
CA HIS A 152 -6.03 22.56 7.10
C HIS A 152 -4.59 22.33 7.54
N VAL A 153 -3.81 23.38 7.73
CA VAL A 153 -2.47 23.32 8.29
C VAL A 153 -2.57 23.49 9.79
N TYR A 154 -2.41 22.39 10.51
CA TYR A 154 -2.26 22.40 11.96
C TYR A 154 -0.84 22.87 12.31
N LYS A 155 -0.75 23.96 13.07
CA LYS A 155 0.50 24.56 13.50
C LYS A 155 0.66 24.35 15.01
N VAL A 156 1.81 23.83 15.41
CA VAL A 156 2.26 23.81 16.81
C VAL A 156 3.53 24.64 16.86
N ASP A 157 3.39 25.92 17.18
CA ASP A 157 4.49 26.88 17.11
C ASP A 157 5.63 26.53 18.09
N GLU A 158 5.29 25.94 19.24
CA GLU A 158 6.25 25.51 20.28
C GLU A 158 7.25 24.46 19.76
N ASP A 159 6.76 23.52 18.95
CA ASP A 159 7.56 22.44 18.37
C ASP A 159 8.01 22.74 16.93
N GLY A 160 7.61 23.89 16.38
CA GLY A 160 7.83 24.25 14.97
C GLY A 160 7.17 23.27 13.99
N ILE A 161 6.08 22.62 14.39
CA ILE A 161 5.41 21.60 13.58
C ILE A 161 4.32 22.25 12.74
N ASP A 162 4.50 22.19 11.42
CA ASP A 162 3.48 22.53 10.43
C ASP A 162 2.97 21.27 9.72
N ARG A 163 1.75 20.86 10.04
CA ARG A 163 1.17 19.61 9.52
C ARG A 163 -0.12 19.85 8.73
N PRO A 164 -0.11 19.62 7.41
CA PRO A 164 -1.34 19.54 6.63
C PRO A 164 -2.20 18.34 7.04
N ILE A 165 -3.42 18.62 7.49
CA ILE A 165 -4.48 17.67 7.81
C ILE A 165 -5.47 17.66 6.65
N VAL A 166 -5.65 16.49 6.02
CA VAL A 166 -6.56 16.28 4.88
C VAL A 166 -7.18 14.89 4.95
N CYS A 167 -8.37 14.73 4.38
CA CYS A 167 -9.05 13.43 4.35
C CYS A 167 -8.16 12.37 3.68
N ARG A 168 -7.91 11.26 4.39
CA ARG A 168 -7.04 10.18 3.91
C ARG A 168 -7.72 9.19 2.96
N GLN A 169 -9.00 9.39 2.66
CA GLN A 169 -9.81 8.47 1.84
C GLN A 169 -9.71 7.02 2.33
N CYS A 170 -9.87 6.82 3.64
CA CYS A 170 -9.72 5.54 4.34
C CYS A 170 -10.40 4.40 3.59
N GLY A 171 -9.81 3.19 3.52
CA GLY A 171 -10.46 2.05 2.88
C GLY A 171 -11.77 1.66 3.58
N ASN A 172 -11.71 1.56 4.90
CA ASN A 172 -12.85 1.49 5.81
C ASN A 172 -13.18 2.91 6.31
N ALA A 173 -14.20 3.56 5.74
CA ALA A 173 -14.52 4.94 6.08
C ALA A 173 -15.55 4.97 7.22
N ARG A 174 -15.04 5.03 8.45
CA ARG A 174 -15.87 5.13 9.66
C ARG A 174 -16.85 6.30 9.63
N CYS A 175 -16.50 7.40 8.97
CA CYS A 175 -17.37 8.56 8.80
C CYS A 175 -18.60 8.28 7.92
N VAL A 176 -18.49 7.36 6.96
CA VAL A 176 -19.64 6.89 6.15
C VAL A 176 -20.53 6.00 7.01
N ASP A 177 -19.94 5.03 7.71
CA ASP A 177 -20.69 4.08 8.56
C ASP A 177 -21.37 4.77 9.75
N ALA A 178 -20.78 5.83 10.28
CA ALA A 178 -21.32 6.59 11.41
C ALA A 178 -22.46 7.55 11.02
N CYS A 179 -22.77 7.72 9.72
CA CYS A 179 -23.80 8.66 9.29
C CYS A 179 -25.21 8.06 9.46
N PRO A 180 -26.05 8.56 10.40
CA PRO A 180 -27.36 7.96 10.66
C PRO A 180 -28.33 8.11 9.47
N ASN A 181 -28.14 9.15 8.66
CA ASN A 181 -28.98 9.45 7.49
C ASN A 181 -28.35 8.96 6.18
N ALA A 182 -27.20 8.27 6.26
CA ALA A 182 -26.41 7.78 5.13
C ALA A 182 -26.10 8.83 4.04
N ALA A 183 -26.03 10.11 4.41
CA ALA A 183 -25.64 11.22 3.51
C ALA A 183 -24.19 11.08 3.04
N LEU A 184 -23.37 10.37 3.82
CA LEU A 184 -22.03 9.86 3.55
C LEU A 184 -22.04 8.83 2.41
N SER A 185 -21.42 9.03 1.25
CA SER A 185 -21.24 7.95 0.27
C SER A 185 -19.89 7.99 -0.42
N ARG A 186 -19.59 6.99 -1.26
CA ARG A 186 -18.38 6.99 -2.09
C ARG A 186 -18.73 7.13 -3.55
N ASP A 187 -17.93 7.94 -4.24
CA ASP A 187 -17.99 8.00 -5.68
C ASP A 187 -17.67 6.64 -6.30
N PRO A 188 -18.45 6.15 -7.29
CA PRO A 188 -18.19 4.87 -7.93
C PRO A 188 -16.85 4.81 -8.67
N ASN A 189 -16.41 5.93 -9.26
CA ASN A 189 -15.27 5.97 -10.18
C ASN A 189 -13.97 6.29 -9.43
N THR A 190 -13.97 7.40 -8.72
CA THR A 190 -12.80 7.98 -8.03
C THR A 190 -12.71 7.56 -6.56
N ARG A 191 -13.77 6.95 -6.01
CA ARG A 191 -13.84 6.38 -4.64
C ARG A 191 -13.64 7.39 -3.50
N HIS A 192 -13.58 8.69 -3.80
CA HIS A 192 -13.59 9.73 -2.78
C HIS A 192 -14.95 9.78 -2.07
N ILE A 193 -14.97 10.41 -0.89
CA ILE A 193 -16.19 10.55 -0.10
C ILE A 193 -17.00 11.73 -0.63
N ILE A 194 -18.26 11.47 -1.01
CA ILE A 194 -19.23 12.47 -1.44
C ILE A 194 -20.21 12.71 -0.29
N VAL A 195 -20.55 13.98 -0.08
CA VAL A 195 -21.59 14.41 0.86
C VAL A 195 -22.84 14.76 0.07
N ASP A 196 -23.95 14.07 0.35
CA ASP A 196 -25.28 14.46 -0.14
C ASP A 196 -25.87 15.52 0.81
N GLU A 197 -25.86 16.77 0.38
CA GLU A 197 -26.34 17.89 1.20
C GLU A 197 -27.83 17.80 1.52
N ALA A 198 -28.65 17.24 0.63
CA ALA A 198 -30.10 17.14 0.84
C ALA A 198 -30.44 16.17 1.98
N ARG A 199 -29.60 15.16 2.20
CA ARG A 199 -29.77 14.16 3.28
C ARG A 199 -28.99 14.49 4.54
N CYS A 200 -28.07 15.44 4.49
CA CYS A 200 -27.19 15.75 5.59
C CYS A 200 -27.90 16.62 6.64
N THR A 201 -28.09 16.06 7.84
CA THR A 201 -28.69 16.77 8.98
C THR A 201 -27.69 17.57 9.81
N LYS A 202 -26.41 17.62 9.41
CA LYS A 202 -25.36 18.41 10.07
C LYS A 202 -25.12 18.00 11.54
N CYS A 203 -25.43 16.75 11.89
CA CYS A 203 -25.33 16.21 13.24
C CYS A 203 -23.89 16.02 13.76
N GLY A 204 -22.87 16.09 12.89
CA GLY A 204 -21.47 16.02 13.29
C GLY A 204 -20.89 14.62 13.54
N SER A 205 -21.70 13.55 13.48
CA SER A 205 -21.24 12.17 13.75
C SER A 205 -20.09 11.72 12.86
N CYS A 206 -20.04 12.20 11.61
CA CYS A 206 -18.94 11.90 10.69
C CYS A 206 -17.60 12.46 11.17
N ALA A 207 -17.57 13.68 11.71
CA ALA A 207 -16.37 14.31 12.24
C ALA A 207 -15.88 13.59 13.50
N GLN A 208 -16.78 13.26 14.42
CA GLN A 208 -16.44 12.48 15.63
C GLN A 208 -15.88 11.09 15.31
N ALA A 209 -16.34 10.47 14.22
CA ALA A 209 -15.85 9.18 13.78
C ALA A 209 -14.50 9.23 13.04
N CYS A 210 -14.01 10.44 12.68
CA CYS A 210 -12.78 10.62 11.93
C CYS A 210 -11.56 10.59 12.86
N PRO A 211 -10.68 9.56 12.79
CA PRO A 211 -9.51 9.48 13.67
C PRO A 211 -8.35 10.40 13.22
N PHE A 212 -8.57 11.22 12.19
CA PHE A 212 -7.56 12.14 11.63
C PHE A 212 -7.98 13.61 11.74
N ASP A 213 -9.14 13.90 12.34
CA ASP A 213 -9.69 15.25 12.48
C ASP A 213 -9.74 16.04 11.16
N ALA A 214 -9.93 15.32 10.05
CA ALA A 214 -9.86 15.87 8.71
C ALA A 214 -11.20 16.40 8.17
N ILE A 215 -12.24 16.46 9.00
CA ILE A 215 -13.59 16.90 8.60
C ILE A 215 -13.87 18.21 9.31
N ALA A 216 -13.96 19.30 8.55
CA ALA A 216 -14.39 20.60 9.02
C ALA A 216 -15.88 20.82 8.69
N PHE A 217 -16.43 21.97 9.08
CA PHE A 217 -17.81 22.35 8.77
C PHE A 217 -17.84 23.72 8.11
N HIS A 218 -18.65 23.83 7.07
CA HIS A 218 -18.87 25.10 6.39
C HIS A 218 -19.57 26.08 7.35
N PRO A 219 -19.05 27.30 7.54
CA PRO A 219 -19.56 28.24 8.56
C PRO A 219 -21.00 28.71 8.29
N GLU A 220 -21.40 28.87 7.02
CA GLU A 220 -22.75 29.31 6.66
C GLU A 220 -23.75 28.14 6.56
N SER A 221 -23.47 27.13 5.73
CA SER A 221 -24.39 26.01 5.51
C SER A 221 -24.36 24.98 6.64
N GLY A 222 -23.30 24.89 7.44
CA GLY A 222 -23.09 23.85 8.46
C GLY A 222 -22.84 22.45 7.88
N THR A 223 -22.64 22.31 6.57
CA THR A 223 -22.36 21.02 5.94
C THR A 223 -20.91 20.59 6.19
N PRO A 224 -20.63 19.27 6.32
CA PRO A 224 -19.27 18.79 6.53
C PRO A 224 -18.42 19.00 5.27
N LEU A 225 -17.26 19.63 5.44
CA LEU A 225 -16.25 19.82 4.41
C LEU A 225 -15.29 18.62 4.43
N ILE A 226 -15.41 17.76 3.43
CA ILE A 226 -14.57 16.58 3.24
C ILE A 226 -13.88 16.71 1.89
N CYS A 227 -12.56 16.47 1.84
CA CYS A 227 -11.82 16.51 0.58
C CYS A 227 -12.36 15.45 -0.38
N ASP A 228 -12.64 15.87 -1.61
CA ASP A 228 -13.14 15.08 -2.74
C ASP A 228 -12.02 14.73 -3.74
N LEU A 229 -10.76 15.00 -3.35
CA LEU A 229 -9.57 14.89 -4.19
C LEU A 229 -9.63 15.74 -5.48
N CYS A 230 -10.48 16.75 -5.54
CA CYS A 230 -10.75 17.53 -6.76
C CYS A 230 -11.01 16.62 -7.98
N GLY A 231 -11.75 15.51 -7.79
CA GLY A 231 -12.04 14.55 -8.85
C GLY A 231 -10.85 13.71 -9.32
N GLY A 232 -9.72 13.73 -8.60
CA GLY A 232 -8.51 12.99 -8.94
C GLY A 232 -7.35 13.85 -9.43
N ASP A 233 -7.51 15.16 -9.48
CA ASP A 233 -6.44 16.10 -9.83
C ASP A 233 -6.34 17.23 -8.78
N PRO A 234 -5.73 16.97 -7.61
CA PRO A 234 -5.80 17.90 -6.48
C PRO A 234 -5.03 19.21 -6.72
N GLU A 235 -5.75 20.33 -6.76
CA GLU A 235 -5.17 21.67 -6.95
C GLU A 235 -4.21 22.09 -5.82
N CYS A 236 -4.47 21.62 -4.59
CA CYS A 236 -3.57 21.85 -3.47
C CYS A 236 -2.16 21.27 -3.70
N VAL A 237 -2.04 20.12 -4.38
CA VAL A 237 -0.74 19.51 -4.72
C VAL A 237 0.02 20.38 -5.71
N LYS A 238 -0.66 20.85 -6.77
CA LYS A 238 -0.06 21.74 -7.79
C LYS A 238 0.45 23.05 -7.19
N ARG A 239 -0.21 23.55 -6.15
CA ARG A 239 0.14 24.84 -5.53
C ARG A 239 1.15 24.74 -4.40
N CYS A 240 1.50 23.54 -3.92
CA CYS A 240 2.43 23.38 -2.81
C CYS A 240 3.86 23.70 -3.24
N PRO A 241 4.49 24.79 -2.74
CA PRO A 241 5.82 25.20 -3.18
C PRO A 241 6.92 24.26 -2.69
N THR A 242 6.73 23.60 -1.54
CA THR A 242 7.73 22.73 -0.92
C THR A 242 7.55 21.25 -1.24
N GLY A 243 6.48 20.87 -1.95
CA GLY A 243 6.13 19.48 -2.19
C GLY A 243 5.72 18.70 -0.92
N ALA A 244 5.29 19.40 0.14
CA ALA A 244 4.81 18.79 1.39
C ALA A 244 3.55 17.94 1.21
N ILE A 245 2.80 18.15 0.13
CA ILE A 245 1.63 17.35 -0.22
C ILE A 245 1.78 16.80 -1.63
N SER A 246 1.44 15.53 -1.81
CA SER A 246 1.45 14.85 -3.11
C SER A 246 0.21 13.96 -3.26
N TYR A 247 -0.13 13.64 -4.50
CA TYR A 247 -1.25 12.76 -4.83
C TYR A 247 -0.72 11.53 -5.55
N GLY A 248 -1.04 10.35 -5.03
CA GLY A 248 -0.57 9.11 -5.66
C GLY A 248 -0.86 7.87 -4.85
N LEU A 249 -0.35 6.75 -5.34
CA LEU A 249 -0.43 5.48 -4.65
C LEU A 249 0.39 5.53 -3.37
N ALA A 250 -0.02 4.77 -2.36
CA ALA A 250 0.70 4.67 -1.10
C ALA A 250 1.28 3.27 -0.88
N GLY A 251 2.38 3.18 -0.13
CA GLY A 251 2.98 1.90 0.27
C GLY A 251 3.63 1.15 -0.90
N ALA A 252 3.47 -0.18 -0.93
CA ALA A 252 4.06 -1.04 -1.96
C ALA A 252 3.63 -0.66 -3.40
N ALA A 253 2.42 -0.13 -3.55
CA ALA A 253 1.91 0.34 -4.84
C ALA A 253 2.62 1.61 -5.34
N ALA A 254 3.09 2.49 -4.43
CA ALA A 254 3.92 3.63 -4.77
C ALA A 254 5.31 3.19 -5.26
N ARG A 255 5.90 2.19 -4.58
CA ARG A 255 7.22 1.63 -4.91
C ARG A 255 7.21 0.88 -6.24
N ALA A 256 6.13 0.17 -6.55
CA ALA A 256 5.94 -0.51 -7.83
C ALA A 256 5.76 0.47 -9.01
N ALA A 257 5.09 1.61 -8.79
CA ALA A 257 4.91 2.64 -9.82
C ALA A 257 6.18 3.50 -10.04
N ALA A 258 7.05 3.61 -9.04
CA ALA A 258 8.32 4.34 -9.12
C ALA A 258 9.52 3.50 -9.59
N ALA A 259 9.32 2.19 -9.82
CA ALA A 259 10.37 1.35 -10.38
C ALA A 259 10.60 1.74 -11.85
N PRO A 260 11.85 2.05 -12.27
CA PRO A 260 12.12 2.35 -13.67
C PRO A 260 11.72 1.15 -14.53
N PRO A 261 11.12 1.36 -15.72
CA PRO A 261 10.90 0.26 -16.65
C PRO A 261 12.28 -0.32 -16.95
N HIS A 262 12.45 -1.62 -16.69
CA HIS A 262 13.70 -2.34 -16.88
C HIS A 262 14.38 -1.89 -18.19
N ALA A 263 15.56 -1.29 -18.07
CA ALA A 263 16.45 -1.06 -19.19
C ALA A 263 16.66 -2.42 -19.85
N GLY A 264 16.03 -2.60 -21.02
CA GLY A 264 16.24 -3.75 -21.86
C GLY A 264 17.74 -3.91 -22.08
N SER A 265 18.20 -5.13 -21.89
CA SER A 265 19.54 -5.61 -22.17
C SER A 265 20.00 -5.22 -23.58
N GLY A 266 20.69 -4.09 -23.69
CA GLY A 266 21.57 -3.78 -24.81
C GLY A 266 22.98 -4.20 -24.44
N HIS A 267 23.33 -5.46 -24.72
CA HIS A 267 24.73 -5.87 -24.79
C HIS A 267 25.41 -5.05 -25.90
N SER A 268 26.05 -3.94 -25.54
CA SER A 268 27.06 -3.31 -26.39
C SER A 268 28.38 -4.01 -26.09
N THR A 269 28.67 -5.07 -26.84
CA THR A 269 30.01 -5.64 -26.92
C THR A 269 30.95 -4.59 -27.52
N ARG A 270 31.70 -3.87 -26.67
CA ARG A 270 32.88 -3.13 -27.13
C ARG A 270 33.96 -4.17 -27.45
N PRO A 271 34.53 -4.19 -28.66
CA PRO A 271 35.65 -5.06 -28.94
C PRO A 271 36.87 -4.58 -28.13
N ALA A 272 37.59 -5.52 -27.55
CA ALA A 272 38.85 -5.27 -26.86
C ALA A 272 39.85 -4.64 -27.84
N GLY A 273 40.24 -3.40 -27.59
CA GLY A 273 41.41 -2.77 -28.22
C GLY A 273 42.69 -3.31 -27.61
N PRO A 274 43.79 -3.44 -28.38
CA PRO A 274 44.98 -4.14 -27.93
C PRO A 274 45.74 -3.32 -26.89
N ALA A 275 46.33 -4.04 -25.94
CA ALA A 275 47.23 -3.50 -24.94
C ALA A 275 48.53 -2.98 -25.58
N GLY A 276 48.92 -1.77 -25.21
CA GLY A 276 50.23 -1.18 -25.48
C GLY A 276 50.16 0.29 -25.10
N GLY A 277 51.10 0.91 -24.41
CA GLY A 277 52.36 0.51 -23.79
C GLY A 277 52.85 1.79 -23.13
N VAL A 278 53.40 1.69 -21.93
CA VAL A 278 53.91 2.83 -21.15
C VAL A 278 55.09 3.47 -21.90
N GLY A 279 55.09 4.80 -21.99
CA GLY A 279 56.18 5.58 -22.59
C GLY A 279 56.22 6.99 -22.02
N ASP A 280 56.94 7.12 -20.91
CA ASP A 280 57.39 8.35 -20.28
C ASP A 280 58.29 9.18 -21.22
N GLN A 281 58.09 10.51 -21.26
CA GLN A 281 59.16 11.51 -21.43
C GLN A 281 58.62 12.94 -21.32
N GLY A 282 59.19 13.68 -20.38
CA GLY A 282 58.89 15.09 -20.11
C GLY A 282 59.44 16.08 -21.15
N GLY A 283 59.17 17.36 -20.90
CA GLY A 283 59.80 18.44 -21.66
C GLY A 283 59.06 19.77 -21.63
N SER A 284 59.44 20.62 -20.68
CA SER A 284 59.57 22.09 -20.77
C SER A 284 58.73 22.90 -21.77
N GLY A 285 58.00 23.89 -21.24
CA GLY A 285 58.29 25.29 -21.58
C GLY A 285 57.17 26.14 -22.19
N ARG A 286 57.06 27.36 -21.61
CA ARG A 286 56.63 28.66 -22.17
C ARG A 286 55.14 29.05 -22.18
N ALA A 287 54.81 29.87 -21.18
CA ALA A 287 54.43 31.30 -21.24
C ALA A 287 53.82 31.93 -22.51
N ALA A 288 52.88 32.84 -22.23
CA ALA A 288 52.27 33.92 -23.03
C ALA A 288 51.22 33.44 -24.05
N ARG A 289 50.00 33.98 -24.13
CA ARG A 289 49.49 35.34 -23.81
C ARG A 289 48.10 35.29 -23.19
#